data_AF-A0A1Q3TCX5-F1
#
_entry.id   AF-A0A1Q3TCX5-F1
#
_cell.length_a   1.000
_cell.length_b   1.000
_cell.length_c   1.000
_cell.angle_alpha   90.00
_cell.angle_beta   90.00
_cell.angle_gamma   90.00
#
_symmetry.space_group_name_H-M   'P 1'
#
loop_
_entity.id
_entity.type
_entity.pdbx_description
1 polymer ?
#
loop_
_entity_poly.entity_id
_entity_poly.type
_entity_poly.pdbx_seq_one_letter_code
_entity_poly.pdbx_strand_id
1 'polypeptide(L)' 'MDSSAPLTFYRREIETLSKINSTNTFHRILRQLHEFGYLRYEPSFNPALGNIIYLKMNV' A
#
# COMPACT_ATOMS: atom_id res chain seq x y z
N MET A 1 -13.78 3.51 -13.08
CA MET A 1 -12.90 2.35 -12.88
C MET A 1 -11.48 2.84 -13.01
N ASP A 2 -10.70 2.85 -11.93
CA ASP A 2 -9.27 3.18 -12.00
C ASP A 2 -8.58 2.19 -12.96
N SER A 3 -8.01 2.68 -14.06
CA SER A 3 -7.41 1.85 -15.12
C SER A 3 -5.99 1.35 -14.80
N SER A 4 -5.49 1.63 -13.59
CA SER A 4 -4.16 1.22 -13.15
C SER A 4 -4.11 -0.26 -12.78
N ALA A 5 -3.10 -0.97 -13.27
CA ALA A 5 -2.85 -2.36 -12.89
C ALA A 5 -2.64 -2.48 -11.35
N PRO A 6 -3.26 -3.47 -10.69
CA PRO A 6 -3.04 -3.71 -9.26
C PRO A 6 -1.61 -4.17 -9.01
N LEU A 7 -1.03 -3.70 -7.91
CA LEU A 7 0.24 -4.19 -7.38
C LEU A 7 -0.01 -4.92 -6.07
N THR A 8 0.44 -6.18 -6.01
CA THR A 8 0.42 -6.99 -4.78
C THR A 8 1.77 -6.86 -4.08
N PHE A 9 1.76 -6.67 -2.77
CA PHE A 9 2.99 -6.60 -1.98
C PHE A 9 2.82 -7.22 -0.59
N TYR A 10 3.94 -7.66 0.00
CA TYR A 10 3.97 -8.03 1.41
C TYR A 10 4.52 -6.87 2.25
N ARG A 11 3.92 -6.68 3.43
CA ARG A 11 4.32 -5.60 4.35
C ARG A 11 5.82 -5.56 4.60
N ARG A 12 6.42 -6.72 4.89
CA ARG A 12 7.85 -6.84 5.23
C ARG A 12 8.75 -6.36 4.09
N GLU A 13 8.38 -6.64 2.84
CA GLU A 13 9.15 -6.19 1.68
C GLU A 13 9.16 -4.66 1.60
N ILE A 14 8.00 -4.02 1.78
CA ILE A 14 7.92 -2.56 1.75
C ILE A 14 8.61 -1.94 2.97
N GLU A 15 8.44 -2.49 4.18
CA GLU A 15 9.15 -2.03 5.38
C GLU A 15 10.68 -2.01 5.13
N THR A 16 11.23 -3.08 4.54
CA THR A 16 12.65 -3.17 4.17
C THR A 16 13.04 -2.16 3.08
N LEU A 17 12.31 -2.09 1.96
CA LEU A 17 12.64 -1.21 0.82
C LEU A 17 12.52 0.28 1.17
N SER A 18 11.51 0.64 1.96
CA SER A 18 11.24 2.02 2.39
C SER A 18 12.06 2.46 3.60
N LYS A 19 12.86 1.55 4.20
CA LYS A 19 13.59 1.78 5.46
C LYS A 19 12.67 2.18 6.62
N ILE A 20 11.42 1.75 6.60
CA ILE A 20 10.45 1.96 7.68
C ILE A 20 10.51 0.74 8.62
N ASN A 21 11.09 0.93 9.80
CA ASN A 21 11.24 -0.16 10.79
C ASN A 21 10.08 -0.24 11.80
N SER A 22 8.93 0.39 11.51
CA SER A 22 7.77 0.39 12.40
C SER A 22 6.50 0.08 11.63
N THR A 23 5.84 -1.02 11.99
CA THR A 23 4.56 -1.43 11.43
C THR A 23 3.47 -0.37 11.61
N ASN A 24 3.45 0.34 12.75
CA ASN A 24 2.47 1.39 12.95
C ASN A 24 2.73 2.59 12.02
N THR A 25 4.00 2.96 11.84
CA THR A 25 4.41 4.01 10.89
C THR A 25 4.05 3.63 9.46
N PHE A 26 4.27 2.36 9.08
CA PHE A 26 3.90 1.82 7.77
C PHE A 26 2.40 1.96 7.48
N HIS A 27 1.55 1.49 8.40
CA HIS A 27 0.10 1.59 8.23
C HIS A 27 -0.40 3.04 8.20
N ARG A 28 0.20 3.93 9.01
CA ARG A 28 -0.13 5.36 8.98
C ARG A 28 0.17 5.98 7.62
N ILE A 29 1.35 5.73 7.06
CA ILE A 29 1.75 6.26 5.74
C ILE A 29 0.85 5.71 4.64
N LEU A 30 0.56 4.41 4.62
CA LEU A 30 -0.37 3.83 3.63
C LEU A 30 -1.77 4.45 3.69
N ARG A 31 -2.31 4.68 4.89
CA ARG A 31 -3.60 5.37 5.05
C ARG A 31 -3.53 6.79 4.54
N GLN A 32 -2.49 7.55 4.88
CA GLN A 32 -2.32 8.92 4.39
C GLN A 32 -2.24 8.96 2.86
N LEU A 33 -1.48 8.05 2.24
CA LEU A 33 -1.41 7.96 0.78
C LEU A 33 -2.77 7.63 0.15
N HIS A 34 -3.56 6.78 0.81
CA HIS A 34 -4.93 6.50 0.41
C HIS A 34 -5.83 7.74 0.52
N GLU A 35 -5.83 8.39 1.69
CA GLU A 35 -6.66 9.57 2.00
C GLU A 35 -6.33 10.76 1.10
N PHE A 36 -5.05 10.95 0.80
CA PHE A 36 -4.58 12.01 -0.11
C PHE A 36 -4.80 11.66 -1.59
N GLY A 37 -5.28 10.45 -1.89
CA GLY A 37 -5.62 10.04 -3.24
C GLY A 37 -4.43 9.63 -4.13
N TYR A 38 -3.23 9.45 -3.57
CA TYR A 38 -2.05 8.97 -4.32
C TYR A 38 -2.18 7.51 -4.74
N LEU A 39 -2.90 6.69 -3.96
CA LEU A 39 -3.19 5.29 -4.28
C LEU A 39 -4.51 4.86 -3.66
N ARG A 40 -5.07 3.74 -4.11
CA ARG A 40 -6.12 3.01 -3.41
C ARG A 40 -5.51 1.81 -2.73
N TYR A 41 -5.50 1.81 -1.40
CA TYR A 41 -5.03 0.68 -0.59
C TYR A 41 -6.18 -0.27 -0.22
N GLU A 42 -6.03 -1.55 -0.54
CA GLU A 42 -6.95 -2.64 -0.17
C GLU A 42 -6.20 -3.66 0.70
N PRO A 43 -6.34 -3.60 2.04
CA PRO A 43 -5.64 -4.49 2.95
C PRO A 43 -6.12 -5.94 2.82
N SER A 44 -5.18 -6.88 2.94
CA SER A 44 -5.49 -8.30 3.13
C SER A 44 -5.23 -8.71 4.57
N PHE A 45 -6.23 -9.32 5.22
CA PHE A 45 -6.09 -9.92 6.55
C PHE A 45 -5.65 -11.38 6.49
N ASN A 46 -5.57 -11.97 5.29
CA ASN A 46 -5.08 -13.32 5.10
C ASN A 46 -3.55 -13.26 4.88
N PRO A 47 -2.72 -13.86 5.75
CA PRO A 47 -1.26 -13.79 5.62
C PRO A 47 -0.72 -14.50 4.37
N ALA A 48 -1.48 -15.39 3.75
CA ALA A 48 -1.13 -16.02 2.47
C ALA A 48 -1.44 -15.12 1.26
N LEU A 49 -2.24 -14.07 1.44
CA LEU A 49 -2.61 -13.12 0.40
C LEU A 49 -1.93 -11.78 0.67
N GLY A 50 -1.10 -11.33 -0.26
CA GLY A 50 -0.47 -10.01 -0.19
C GLY A 50 -1.51 -8.88 -0.14
N ASN A 51 -1.06 -7.71 0.29
CA ASN A 51 -1.87 -6.49 0.22
C ASN A 51 -1.93 -6.00 -1.23
N ILE A 52 -3.02 -5.31 -1.60
CA ILE A 52 -3.19 -4.79 -2.95
C ILE A 52 -3.22 -3.26 -2.91
N ILE A 53 -2.51 -2.62 -3.84
CA ILE A 53 -2.65 -1.18 -4.12
C ILE A 53 -2.94 -0.94 -5.60
N TYR A 54 -3.65 0.16 -5.86
CA TYR A 54 -3.85 0.71 -7.19
C TYR A 54 -3.23 2.11 -7.20
N LEU A 55 -2.18 2.32 -7.99
CA LEU A 55 -1.52 3.62 -8.09
C LEU A 55 -2.42 4.60 -8.83
N LYS A 56 -2.60 5.80 -8.27
CA LYS A 56 -3.28 6.89 -8.96
C LYS A 56 -2.24 7.87 -9.48
N MET A 57 -2.25 8.09 -10.79
CA MET A 57 -1.44 9.14 -11.38
C MET A 57 -2.23 10.44 -11.26
N ASN A 58 -1.85 11.29 -10.31
CA ASN A 58 -2.34 12.67 -10.29
C ASN A 58 -1.73 13.39 -11.50
N VAL A 59 -2.57 13.77 -12.46
CA VAL A 59 -2.25 14.77 -13.48
C VAL A 59 -2.73 16.12 -12.97
#